data_AF-A0A7C1MW49-F1
#
_entry.id   AF-A0A7C1MW49-F1
#
_cell.length_a   1.000
_cell.length_b   1.000
_cell.length_c   1.000
_cell.angle_alpha   90.00
_cell.angle_beta   90.00
_cell.angle_gamma   90.00
#
_symmetry.space_group_name_H-M   'P 1'
#
loop_
_entity.id
_entity.type
_entity.pdbx_description
1 polymer ?
#
loop_
_entity_poly.entity_id
_entity_poly.type
_entity_poly.pdbx_seq_one_letter_code
_entity_poly.pdbx_strand_id
1 'polypeptide(L)'
;PKKLIDKARKNLEKEDGDSGMDDSKDWKKQMQNENSWAKVGKKYKMEWQMVWKDVTVGFTIAGIVAAFVPDAWFQTLFIGSGQGNTDFSFFEILEHIIVGPVAAFVTFIGSMGNIPLAALLFGKGVSFAGVMAFIFSDLVVFPILRINAKYYGWKMSLFILFLLFTSLIGASLILHYSFDLMSLLPDPSQVQVQDSEYFKINYTFYLNLAFLIISGYLIYLGFFKKKDVDSKMGEMAPKSQLLENILKYAAFISYIWIAGGLAVKFLIQ
;
A
#
# COMPACT_ATOMS: atom_id res chain seq x y z
N PRO A 1 21.43 5.92 -24.56
CA PRO A 1 21.17 5.10 -23.35
C PRO A 1 22.43 4.69 -22.54
N LYS A 2 23.52 4.22 -23.17
CA LYS A 2 24.70 3.67 -22.45
C LYS A 2 25.35 4.61 -21.43
N LYS A 3 25.55 5.89 -21.77
CA LYS A 3 26.13 6.89 -20.84
C LYS A 3 25.27 7.18 -19.60
N LEU A 4 23.95 7.05 -19.72
CA LEU A 4 23.01 7.24 -18.59
C LEU A 4 23.04 6.03 -17.65
N ILE A 5 23.18 4.83 -18.22
CA ILE A 5 23.31 3.57 -17.48
C ILE A 5 24.64 3.53 -16.70
N ASP A 6 25.76 3.92 -17.31
CA ASP A 6 27.06 3.99 -16.63
C ASP A 6 27.07 5.00 -15.47
N LYS A 7 26.38 6.12 -15.63
CA LYS A 7 26.28 7.13 -14.58
C LYS A 7 25.43 6.66 -13.41
N ALA A 8 24.35 5.92 -13.68
CA ALA A 8 23.55 5.27 -12.65
C ALA A 8 24.34 4.19 -11.90
N ARG A 9 25.10 3.36 -12.64
CA ARG A 9 25.93 2.29 -12.06
C ARG A 9 27.02 2.83 -11.13
N LYS A 10 27.72 3.90 -11.53
CA LYS A 10 28.74 4.56 -10.69
C LYS A 10 28.18 5.25 -9.45
N ASN A 11 26.91 5.64 -9.46
CA ASN A 11 26.26 6.20 -8.27
C ASN A 11 25.86 5.08 -7.29
N LEU A 12 25.37 3.95 -7.80
CA LEU A 12 25.05 2.77 -6.99
C LEU A 12 26.31 2.15 -6.35
N GLU A 13 27.39 1.99 -7.12
CA GLU A 13 28.67 1.45 -6.61
C GLU A 13 29.35 2.36 -5.57
N LYS A 14 28.99 3.65 -5.52
CA LYS A 14 29.46 4.58 -4.48
C LYS A 14 28.62 4.52 -3.19
N GLU A 15 27.38 4.09 -3.27
CA GLU A 15 26.50 3.86 -2.11
C GLU A 15 26.71 2.44 -1.53
N ASP A 16 26.98 1.44 -2.36
CA ASP A 16 27.24 0.04 -1.98
C ASP A 16 28.71 -0.23 -1.60
N GLY A 17 29.29 0.63 -0.77
CA GLY A 17 30.61 0.39 -0.18
C GLY A 17 30.61 -0.87 0.69
N ASP A 18 31.18 -1.95 0.15
CA ASP A 18 31.60 -3.18 0.83
C ASP A 18 30.47 -4.10 1.36
N SER A 19 29.58 -4.56 0.47
CA SER A 19 28.81 -5.78 0.72
C SER A 19 29.55 -6.99 0.13
N GLY A 20 30.42 -7.60 0.93
CA GLY A 20 31.01 -8.92 0.66
C GLY A 20 29.91 -9.93 0.36
N MET A 21 29.73 -10.23 -0.93
CA MET A 21 28.72 -11.16 -1.44
C MET A 21 29.26 -12.58 -1.36
N ASP A 22 29.29 -13.16 -0.17
CA ASP A 22 29.67 -14.57 0.04
C ASP A 22 28.79 -15.28 1.10
N ASP A 23 27.47 -15.08 1.03
CA ASP A 23 26.54 -15.63 2.06
C ASP A 23 25.28 -16.30 1.46
N SER A 24 25.31 -16.68 0.18
CA SER A 24 24.17 -17.32 -0.51
C SER A 24 24.08 -18.84 -0.33
N LYS A 25 25.06 -19.48 0.32
CA LYS A 25 25.17 -20.95 0.34
C LYS A 25 24.47 -21.66 1.51
N ASP A 26 23.96 -20.95 2.52
CA ASP A 26 23.45 -21.63 3.73
C ASP A 26 22.22 -20.97 4.38
N TRP A 27 21.17 -20.74 3.59
CA TRP A 27 19.87 -20.22 4.06
C TRP A 27 19.28 -21.04 5.22
N LYS A 28 19.52 -22.36 5.26
CA LYS A 28 19.12 -23.25 6.38
C LYS A 28 19.82 -22.87 7.69
N LYS A 29 21.13 -22.58 7.65
CA LYS A 29 21.86 -22.12 8.85
C LYS A 29 21.42 -20.72 9.24
N GLN A 30 21.12 -19.84 8.29
CA GLN A 30 20.58 -18.51 8.59
C GLN A 30 19.20 -18.59 9.26
N MET A 31 18.31 -19.50 8.85
CA MET A 31 17.00 -19.71 9.50
C MET A 31 17.10 -20.30 10.91
N GLN A 32 18.13 -21.11 11.20
CA GLN A 32 18.35 -21.64 12.55
C GLN A 32 19.07 -20.64 13.47
N ASN A 33 19.75 -19.65 12.89
CA ASN A 33 20.52 -18.69 13.67
C ASN A 33 19.63 -17.58 14.24
N GLU A 34 19.58 -17.50 15.56
CA GLU A 34 18.87 -16.47 16.32
C GLU A 34 19.39 -15.04 16.00
N ASN A 35 20.66 -14.88 15.58
CA ASN A 35 21.17 -13.59 15.10
C ASN A 35 20.46 -13.10 13.84
N SER A 36 20.10 -14.00 12.92
CA SER A 36 19.35 -13.65 11.70
C SER A 36 17.94 -13.18 12.04
N TRP A 37 17.28 -13.86 12.98
CA TRP A 37 15.96 -13.46 13.47
C TRP A 37 15.98 -12.11 14.19
N ALA A 38 17.05 -11.78 14.91
CA ALA A 38 17.24 -10.45 15.48
C ALA A 38 17.37 -9.36 14.40
N LYS A 39 18.08 -9.63 13.29
CA LYS A 39 18.13 -8.71 12.12
C LYS A 39 16.75 -8.53 11.48
N VAL A 40 15.99 -9.62 11.31
CA VAL A 40 14.60 -9.57 10.81
C VAL A 40 13.72 -8.73 11.73
N GLY A 41 13.81 -8.91 13.05
CA GLY A 41 13.04 -8.13 14.02
C GLY A 41 13.39 -6.63 14.01
N LYS A 42 14.68 -6.28 13.88
CA LYS A 42 15.10 -4.88 13.71
C LYS A 42 14.52 -4.27 12.42
N LYS A 43 14.61 -4.99 11.30
CA LYS A 43 14.05 -4.53 10.01
C LYS A 43 12.53 -4.40 10.09
N TYR A 44 11.83 -5.40 10.60
CA TYR A 44 10.37 -5.38 10.78
C TYR A 44 9.88 -4.14 11.52
N LYS A 45 10.53 -3.78 12.64
CA LYS A 45 10.17 -2.57 13.38
C LYS A 45 10.39 -1.29 12.55
N MET A 46 11.50 -1.19 11.82
CA MET A 46 11.79 -0.02 11.00
C MET A 46 10.78 0.14 9.87
N GLU A 47 10.44 -0.96 9.18
CA GLU A 47 9.38 -0.97 8.17
C GLU A 47 8.04 -0.53 8.81
N TRP A 48 7.69 -1.07 9.98
CA TRP A 48 6.48 -0.64 10.69
C TRP A 48 6.50 0.85 11.06
N GLN A 49 7.63 1.38 11.51
CA GLN A 49 7.81 2.80 11.83
C GLN A 49 7.63 3.72 10.60
N MET A 50 7.94 3.24 9.40
CA MET A 50 7.69 3.99 8.17
C MET A 50 6.21 3.99 7.76
N VAL A 51 5.50 2.92 8.09
CA VAL A 51 4.21 2.58 7.48
C VAL A 51 3.01 2.97 8.33
N TRP A 52 3.13 2.91 9.66
CA TRP A 52 1.97 3.08 10.56
C TRP A 52 1.21 4.40 10.34
N LYS A 53 1.91 5.50 9.99
CA LYS A 53 1.28 6.80 9.71
C LYS A 53 0.42 6.73 8.45
N ASP A 54 0.98 6.16 7.38
CA ASP A 54 0.32 6.04 6.07
C ASP A 54 -0.94 5.15 6.20
N VAL A 55 -0.83 4.04 6.94
CA VAL A 55 -1.95 3.13 7.23
C VAL A 55 -3.02 3.84 8.05
N THR A 56 -2.66 4.48 9.16
CA THR A 56 -3.63 5.14 10.05
C THR A 56 -4.43 6.21 9.31
N VAL A 57 -3.74 7.06 8.55
CA VAL A 57 -4.39 8.12 7.77
C VAL A 57 -5.25 7.53 6.66
N GLY A 58 -4.74 6.55 5.90
CA GLY A 58 -5.47 5.91 4.81
C GLY A 58 -6.77 5.24 5.26
N PHE A 59 -6.72 4.44 6.35
CA PHE A 59 -7.92 3.81 6.90
C PHE A 59 -8.93 4.83 7.46
N THR A 60 -8.44 5.91 8.09
CA THR A 60 -9.33 6.96 8.61
C THR A 60 -10.05 7.69 7.48
N ILE A 61 -9.31 8.09 6.44
CA ILE A 61 -9.89 8.74 5.26
C ILE A 61 -10.88 7.80 4.58
N ALA A 62 -10.53 6.53 4.38
CA ALA A 62 -11.44 5.55 3.80
C ALA A 62 -12.74 5.41 4.63
N GLY A 63 -12.64 5.39 5.96
CA GLY A 63 -13.80 5.36 6.85
C GLY A 63 -14.66 6.63 6.77
N ILE A 64 -14.04 7.81 6.74
CA ILE A 64 -14.76 9.09 6.57
C ILE A 64 -15.46 9.11 5.21
N VAL A 65 -14.75 8.73 4.15
CA VAL A 65 -15.30 8.67 2.80
C VAL A 65 -16.46 7.66 2.73
N ALA A 66 -16.31 6.49 3.33
CA ALA A 66 -17.36 5.47 3.38
C ALA A 66 -18.63 5.93 4.13
N ALA A 67 -18.48 6.78 5.15
CA ALA A 67 -19.58 7.24 5.98
C ALA A 67 -20.26 8.52 5.43
N PHE A 68 -19.50 9.43 4.84
CA PHE A 68 -19.98 10.77 4.49
C PHE A 68 -20.11 11.02 2.98
N VAL A 69 -19.45 10.25 2.11
CA VAL A 69 -19.53 10.44 0.65
C VAL A 69 -20.67 9.59 0.09
N PRO A 70 -21.69 10.21 -0.54
CA PRO A 70 -22.80 9.47 -1.13
C PRO A 70 -22.36 8.60 -2.30
N ASP A 71 -23.05 7.48 -2.49
CA ASP A 71 -22.80 6.53 -3.58
C ASP A 71 -22.86 7.19 -4.95
N ALA A 72 -23.76 8.17 -5.12
CA ALA A 72 -23.89 8.96 -6.34
C ALA A 72 -22.56 9.63 -6.78
N TRP A 73 -21.70 10.02 -5.84
CA TRP A 73 -20.40 10.61 -6.17
C TRP A 73 -19.46 9.61 -6.84
N PHE A 74 -19.46 8.36 -6.37
CA PHE A 74 -18.71 7.27 -7.00
C PHE A 74 -19.30 6.92 -8.37
N GLN A 75 -20.63 6.88 -8.48
CA GLN A 75 -21.33 6.65 -9.75
C GLN A 75 -21.04 7.72 -10.81
N THR A 76 -20.81 8.97 -10.39
CA THR A 76 -20.38 10.03 -11.31
C THR A 76 -18.92 9.92 -11.73
N LEU A 77 -18.06 9.36 -10.88
CA LEU A 77 -16.63 9.20 -11.15
C LEU A 77 -16.27 7.92 -11.88
N PHE A 78 -17.11 6.90 -11.76
CA PHE A 78 -16.91 5.58 -12.34
C PHE A 78 -18.17 5.25 -13.11
N ILE A 79 -18.15 5.45 -14.42
CA ILE A 79 -19.34 5.39 -15.26
C ILE A 79 -19.87 3.96 -15.30
N GLY A 80 -21.17 3.80 -15.01
CA GLY A 80 -21.80 2.49 -14.95
C GLY A 80 -21.56 1.74 -13.63
N SER A 81 -20.82 2.33 -12.69
CA SER A 81 -20.78 1.83 -11.30
C SER A 81 -22.11 2.07 -10.59
N GLY A 82 -22.44 1.20 -9.62
CA GLY A 82 -23.70 1.22 -8.89
C GLY A 82 -24.75 0.24 -9.42
N GLN A 83 -25.61 -0.25 -8.51
CA GLN A 83 -26.69 -1.23 -8.77
C GLN A 83 -26.27 -2.68 -9.07
N GLY A 84 -25.13 -3.15 -8.56
CA GLY A 84 -24.77 -4.58 -8.69
C GLY A 84 -24.52 -5.03 -10.13
N ASN A 85 -24.36 -4.09 -11.06
CA ASN A 85 -23.94 -4.37 -12.42
C ASN A 85 -22.50 -4.90 -12.38
N THR A 86 -22.33 -6.14 -12.81
CA THR A 86 -21.03 -6.77 -13.07
C THR A 86 -20.65 -6.72 -14.55
N ASP A 87 -21.61 -6.39 -15.40
CA ASP A 87 -21.47 -6.37 -16.86
C ASP A 87 -21.09 -4.95 -17.32
N PHE A 88 -19.79 -4.68 -17.36
CA PHE A 88 -19.26 -3.41 -17.84
C PHE A 88 -18.85 -3.50 -19.32
N SER A 89 -19.13 -2.44 -20.07
CA SER A 89 -18.58 -2.27 -21.42
C SER A 89 -17.06 -2.07 -21.35
N PHE A 90 -16.34 -2.43 -22.43
CA PHE A 90 -14.89 -2.21 -22.54
C PHE A 90 -14.49 -0.76 -22.22
N PHE A 91 -15.30 0.22 -22.66
CA PHE A 91 -15.02 1.64 -22.42
C PHE A 91 -15.21 2.05 -20.96
N GLU A 92 -16.18 1.46 -20.25
CA GLU A 92 -16.39 1.70 -18.81
C GLU A 92 -15.26 1.06 -18.00
N ILE A 93 -14.84 -0.14 -18.37
CA ILE A 93 -13.67 -0.79 -17.77
C ILE A 93 -12.41 0.07 -17.96
N LEU A 94 -12.20 0.59 -19.17
CA LEU A 94 -11.05 1.44 -19.46
C LEU A 94 -11.10 2.76 -18.68
N GLU A 95 -12.28 3.36 -18.56
CA GLU A 95 -12.52 4.57 -17.78
C GLU A 95 -12.20 4.33 -16.29
N HIS A 96 -12.71 3.25 -15.71
CA HIS A 96 -12.40 2.87 -14.32
C HIS A 96 -10.89 2.66 -14.09
N ILE A 97 -10.20 2.00 -15.04
CA ILE A 97 -8.76 1.75 -14.98
C ILE A 97 -7.94 3.05 -15.05
N ILE A 98 -8.44 4.08 -15.74
CA ILE A 98 -7.74 5.37 -15.87
C ILE A 98 -8.05 6.28 -14.68
N VAL A 99 -9.32 6.41 -14.31
CA VAL A 99 -9.76 7.32 -13.24
C VAL A 99 -9.20 6.90 -11.90
N GLY A 100 -9.12 5.60 -11.62
CA GLY A 100 -8.58 5.10 -10.35
C GLY A 100 -7.16 5.61 -10.05
N PRO A 101 -6.14 5.28 -10.86
CA PRO A 101 -4.79 5.77 -10.65
C PRO A 101 -4.64 7.29 -10.71
N VAL A 102 -5.44 7.98 -11.53
CA VAL A 102 -5.44 9.45 -11.56
C VAL A 102 -5.93 10.02 -10.22
N ALA A 103 -7.02 9.46 -9.67
CA ALA A 103 -7.52 9.85 -8.36
C ALA A 103 -6.49 9.57 -7.26
N ALA A 104 -5.81 8.41 -7.28
CA ALA A 104 -4.73 8.10 -6.35
C ALA A 104 -3.53 9.07 -6.47
N PHE A 105 -3.17 9.45 -7.70
CA PHE A 105 -2.11 10.42 -7.97
C PHE A 105 -2.44 11.80 -7.41
N VAL A 106 -3.68 12.27 -7.60
CA VAL A 106 -4.14 13.59 -7.14
C VAL A 106 -4.34 13.65 -5.64
N THR A 107 -4.80 12.56 -5.02
CA THR A 107 -5.04 12.48 -3.57
C THR A 107 -3.76 12.23 -2.77
N PHE A 108 -2.63 11.96 -3.44
CA PHE A 108 -1.34 11.65 -2.81
C PHE A 108 -1.41 10.50 -1.79
N ILE A 109 -2.37 9.60 -1.96
CA ILE A 109 -2.50 8.45 -1.06
C ILE A 109 -1.41 7.44 -1.45
N GLY A 110 -0.60 7.05 -0.46
CA GLY A 110 0.49 6.09 -0.66
C GLY A 110 0.00 4.65 -0.83
N SER A 111 0.91 3.76 -1.24
CA SER A 111 0.67 2.33 -1.52
C SER A 111 -0.23 1.61 -0.50
N MET A 112 -0.04 1.86 0.80
CA MET A 112 -0.81 1.18 1.86
C MET A 112 -2.15 1.84 2.20
N GLY A 113 -2.29 3.15 1.93
CA GLY A 113 -3.56 3.84 2.13
C GLY A 113 -4.57 3.61 1.01
N ASN A 114 -4.11 3.15 -0.17
CA ASN A 114 -4.97 2.87 -1.31
C ASN A 114 -5.80 1.59 -1.13
N ILE A 115 -5.32 0.60 -0.36
CA ILE A 115 -6.00 -0.69 -0.22
C ILE A 115 -7.39 -0.57 0.43
N PRO A 116 -7.57 0.14 1.57
CA PRO A 116 -8.89 0.30 2.17
C PRO A 116 -9.86 1.06 1.26
N LEU A 117 -9.36 2.07 0.53
CA LEU A 117 -10.18 2.83 -0.42
C LEU A 117 -10.54 1.97 -1.64
N ALA A 118 -9.64 1.11 -2.11
CA ALA A 118 -9.91 0.14 -3.17
C ALA A 118 -11.03 -0.83 -2.77
N ALA A 119 -11.00 -1.32 -1.53
CA ALA A 119 -12.07 -2.17 -0.99
C ALA A 119 -13.41 -1.43 -0.93
N LEU A 120 -13.39 -0.14 -0.56
CA LEU A 120 -14.59 0.70 -0.62
C LEU A 120 -15.09 0.88 -2.05
N LEU A 121 -14.22 1.22 -3.00
CA LEU A 121 -14.56 1.39 -4.42
C LEU A 121 -15.19 0.10 -4.98
N PHE A 122 -14.60 -1.07 -4.66
CA PHE A 122 -15.16 -2.34 -5.05
C PHE A 122 -16.56 -2.57 -4.48
N GLY A 123 -16.76 -2.31 -3.17
CA GLY A 123 -18.08 -2.38 -2.53
C GLY A 123 -19.09 -1.36 -3.06
N LYS A 124 -18.65 -0.28 -3.72
CA LYS A 124 -19.50 0.71 -4.41
C LYS A 124 -19.76 0.37 -5.88
N GLY A 125 -19.27 -0.78 -6.36
CA GLY A 125 -19.54 -1.27 -7.72
C GLY A 125 -18.57 -0.77 -8.78
N VAL A 126 -17.36 -0.35 -8.40
CA VAL A 126 -16.28 -0.13 -9.38
C VAL A 126 -15.82 -1.47 -9.92
N SER A 127 -15.57 -1.55 -11.24
CA SER A 127 -15.15 -2.79 -11.88
C SER A 127 -13.87 -3.35 -11.26
N PHE A 128 -13.73 -4.68 -11.27
CA PHE A 128 -12.54 -5.37 -10.77
C PHE A 128 -11.25 -4.80 -11.37
N ALA A 129 -11.26 -4.48 -12.68
CA ALA A 129 -10.11 -3.89 -13.35
C ALA A 129 -9.74 -2.51 -12.78
N GLY A 130 -10.75 -1.65 -12.53
CA GLY A 130 -10.54 -0.33 -11.93
C GLY A 130 -9.97 -0.41 -10.52
N VAL A 131 -10.44 -1.37 -9.74
CA VAL A 131 -9.93 -1.63 -8.38
C VAL A 131 -8.49 -2.14 -8.42
N MET A 132 -8.16 -3.07 -9.31
CA MET A 132 -6.78 -3.54 -9.50
C MET A 132 -5.86 -2.40 -9.96
N ALA A 133 -6.31 -1.57 -10.89
CA ALA A 133 -5.59 -0.38 -11.34
C ALA A 133 -5.36 0.60 -10.18
N PHE A 134 -6.37 0.82 -9.34
CA PHE A 134 -6.26 1.67 -8.15
C PHE A 134 -5.25 1.13 -7.13
N ILE A 135 -5.23 -0.18 -6.91
CA ILE A 135 -4.24 -0.85 -6.02
C ILE A 135 -2.82 -0.67 -6.57
N PHE A 136 -2.60 -0.94 -7.85
CA PHE A 136 -1.29 -0.82 -8.50
C PHE A 136 -0.87 0.61 -8.82
N SER A 137 -1.73 1.59 -8.57
CA SER A 137 -1.44 3.01 -8.85
C SER A 137 -0.27 3.55 -8.03
N ASP A 138 0.19 2.83 -7.01
CA ASP A 138 1.38 3.14 -6.24
C ASP A 138 2.68 3.20 -7.07
N LEU A 139 2.71 2.53 -8.22
CA LEU A 139 3.77 2.65 -9.23
C LEU A 139 3.80 4.04 -9.89
N VAL A 140 2.67 4.75 -9.86
CA VAL A 140 2.39 5.98 -10.60
C VAL A 140 1.96 7.07 -9.63
N VAL A 141 2.66 7.24 -8.50
CA VAL A 141 2.38 8.34 -7.54
C VAL A 141 3.39 9.48 -7.63
N PHE A 142 2.97 10.67 -7.20
CA PHE A 142 3.81 11.86 -7.25
C PHE A 142 5.13 11.76 -6.46
N PRO A 143 5.20 11.15 -5.25
CA PRO A 143 6.48 10.96 -4.56
C PRO A 143 7.48 10.13 -5.40
N ILE A 144 7.00 9.06 -6.05
CA ILE A 144 7.83 8.22 -6.93
C ILE A 144 8.27 9.01 -8.17
N LEU A 145 7.39 9.82 -8.75
CA LEU A 145 7.75 10.75 -9.82
C LEU A 145 8.84 11.73 -9.37
N ARG A 146 8.74 12.31 -8.17
CA ARG A 146 9.73 13.26 -7.65
C ARG A 146 11.09 12.58 -7.41
N ILE A 147 11.08 11.37 -6.89
CA ILE A 147 12.29 10.56 -6.69
C ILE A 147 12.93 10.29 -8.06
N ASN A 148 12.19 9.73 -9.01
CA ASN A 148 12.68 9.46 -10.36
C ASN A 148 13.17 10.73 -11.07
N ALA A 149 12.51 11.88 -10.88
CA ALA A 149 12.94 13.15 -11.42
C ALA A 149 14.27 13.64 -10.81
N LYS A 150 14.53 13.33 -9.53
CA LYS A 150 15.81 13.64 -8.87
C LYS A 150 16.96 12.80 -9.43
N TYR A 151 16.72 11.52 -9.76
CA TYR A 151 17.75 10.61 -10.26
C TYR A 151 17.96 10.69 -11.78
N TYR A 152 16.87 10.74 -12.56
CA TYR A 152 16.88 10.63 -14.02
C TYR A 152 16.54 11.93 -14.76
N GLY A 153 16.08 12.96 -14.03
CA GLY A 153 15.57 14.21 -14.60
C GLY A 153 14.09 14.12 -14.99
N TRP A 154 13.41 15.27 -15.02
CA TRP A 154 11.96 15.37 -15.24
C TRP A 154 11.46 14.71 -16.52
N LYS A 155 12.18 14.87 -17.64
CA LYS A 155 11.78 14.28 -18.93
C LYS A 155 11.75 12.76 -18.89
N MET A 156 12.79 12.14 -18.33
CA MET A 156 12.86 10.68 -18.17
C MET A 156 11.87 10.18 -17.13
N SER A 157 11.66 10.94 -16.06
CA SER A 157 10.72 10.58 -15.01
C SER A 157 9.28 10.53 -15.51
N LEU A 158 8.85 11.50 -16.32
CA LEU A 158 7.53 11.48 -16.95
C LEU A 158 7.40 10.36 -17.98
N PHE A 159 8.47 10.04 -18.71
CA PHE A 159 8.48 8.88 -19.60
C PHE A 159 8.31 7.56 -18.84
N ILE A 160 9.03 7.37 -17.72
CA ILE A 160 8.89 6.20 -16.83
C ILE A 160 7.47 6.15 -16.26
N LEU A 161 6.93 7.28 -15.80
CA LEU A 161 5.56 7.38 -15.29
C LEU A 161 4.55 6.91 -16.33
N PHE A 162 4.66 7.41 -17.57
CA PHE A 162 3.78 7.04 -18.67
C PHE A 162 3.89 5.56 -19.04
N LEU A 163 5.12 5.02 -19.05
CA LEU A 163 5.36 3.60 -19.33
C LEU A 163 4.72 2.72 -18.24
N LEU A 164 4.93 3.05 -16.97
CA LEU A 164 4.34 2.32 -15.84
C LEU A 164 2.81 2.43 -15.86
N PHE A 165 2.28 3.60 -16.15
CA PHE A 165 0.83 3.81 -16.29
C PHE A 165 0.24 2.97 -17.43
N THR A 166 0.87 2.95 -18.60
CA THR A 166 0.41 2.13 -19.73
C THR A 166 0.50 0.63 -19.41
N SER A 167 1.58 0.20 -18.75
CA SER A 167 1.74 -1.18 -18.28
C SER A 167 0.67 -1.57 -17.26
N LEU A 168 0.29 -0.64 -16.37
CA LEU A 168 -0.75 -0.82 -15.37
C LEU A 168 -2.13 -1.00 -16.03
N ILE A 169 -2.44 -0.19 -17.06
CA ILE A 169 -3.67 -0.36 -17.84
C ILE A 169 -3.71 -1.76 -18.46
N GLY A 170 -2.63 -2.16 -19.14
CA GLY A 170 -2.53 -3.48 -19.77
C GLY A 170 -2.66 -4.63 -18.77
N ALA A 171 -1.96 -4.55 -17.64
CA ALA A 171 -2.03 -5.56 -16.59
C ALA A 171 -3.44 -5.68 -15.98
N SER A 172 -4.11 -4.55 -15.74
CA SER A 172 -5.46 -4.53 -15.16
C SER A 172 -6.50 -5.10 -16.12
N LEU A 173 -6.40 -4.78 -17.42
CA LEU A 173 -7.24 -5.38 -18.47
C LEU A 173 -7.00 -6.88 -18.59
N ILE A 174 -5.74 -7.32 -18.64
CA ILE A 174 -5.38 -8.74 -18.72
C ILE A 174 -5.96 -9.49 -17.52
N LEU A 175 -5.78 -8.97 -16.30
CA LEU A 175 -6.32 -9.61 -15.10
C LEU A 175 -7.84 -9.68 -15.14
N HIS A 176 -8.52 -8.60 -15.52
CA HIS A 176 -9.97 -8.58 -15.58
C HIS A 176 -10.52 -9.59 -16.58
N TYR A 177 -10.04 -9.57 -17.82
CA TYR A 177 -10.51 -10.52 -18.84
C TYR A 177 -10.07 -11.96 -18.58
N SER A 178 -8.88 -12.18 -18.00
CA SER A 178 -8.47 -13.54 -17.63
C SER A 178 -9.38 -14.12 -16.54
N PHE A 179 -9.79 -13.30 -15.56
CA PHE A 179 -10.69 -13.74 -14.50
C PHE A 179 -12.13 -13.89 -14.99
N ASP A 180 -12.57 -13.01 -15.88
CA ASP A 180 -13.88 -13.10 -16.55
C ASP A 180 -14.00 -14.38 -17.37
N LEU A 181 -12.99 -14.71 -18.17
CA LEU A 181 -12.92 -15.96 -18.94
C LEU A 181 -12.97 -17.22 -18.07
N MET A 182 -12.45 -17.14 -16.84
CA MET A 182 -12.49 -18.23 -15.87
C MET A 182 -13.74 -18.20 -14.98
N SER A 183 -14.62 -17.20 -15.16
CA SER A 183 -15.77 -16.92 -14.30
C SER A 183 -15.38 -16.82 -12.81
N LEU A 184 -14.19 -16.28 -12.55
CA LEU A 184 -13.61 -16.05 -11.22
C LEU A 184 -13.69 -14.58 -10.80
N LEU A 185 -14.52 -13.76 -11.47
CA LEU A 185 -14.71 -12.38 -11.08
C LEU A 185 -15.32 -12.33 -9.66
N PRO A 186 -14.70 -11.60 -8.72
CA PRO A 186 -15.26 -11.44 -7.39
C PRO A 186 -16.60 -10.70 -7.46
N ASP A 187 -17.55 -11.10 -6.62
CA ASP A 187 -18.87 -10.46 -6.54
C ASP A 187 -18.78 -9.21 -5.63
N PRO A 188 -19.06 -7.99 -6.15
CA PRO A 188 -19.04 -6.75 -5.36
C PRO A 188 -20.00 -6.77 -4.15
N SER A 189 -21.10 -7.52 -4.23
CA SER A 189 -22.11 -7.59 -3.17
C SER A 189 -21.61 -8.28 -1.89
N GLN A 190 -20.51 -9.05 -1.99
CA GLN A 190 -19.88 -9.71 -0.85
C GLN A 190 -19.11 -8.73 0.05
N VAL A 191 -18.80 -7.52 -0.44
CA VAL A 191 -18.04 -6.51 0.31
C VAL A 191 -18.98 -5.55 1.02
N GLN A 192 -19.58 -6.03 2.12
CA GLN A 192 -20.34 -5.19 3.04
C GLN A 192 -19.39 -4.53 4.06
N VAL A 193 -18.90 -3.34 3.72
CA VAL A 193 -17.97 -2.56 4.57
C VAL A 193 -18.60 -2.15 5.92
N GLN A 194 -19.94 -2.10 6.02
CA GLN A 194 -20.66 -1.53 7.15
C GLN A 194 -21.19 -2.56 8.18
N ASP A 195 -21.44 -3.81 7.79
CA ASP A 195 -22.09 -4.83 8.66
C ASP A 195 -21.16 -5.97 9.09
N SER A 196 -19.86 -5.73 9.05
CA SER A 196 -18.87 -6.71 9.52
C SER A 196 -18.83 -6.72 11.05
N GLU A 197 -19.30 -7.79 11.69
CA GLU A 197 -18.97 -8.09 13.09
C GLU A 197 -17.43 -8.25 13.22
N TYR A 198 -16.72 -7.17 13.55
CA TYR A 198 -15.25 -7.11 13.50
C TYR A 198 -14.53 -8.03 14.51
N PHE A 199 -15.22 -8.48 15.56
CA PHE A 199 -14.66 -9.32 16.62
C PHE A 199 -15.36 -10.69 16.67
N LYS A 200 -15.05 -11.57 15.72
CA LYS A 200 -15.45 -12.99 15.76
C LYS A 200 -14.31 -13.85 16.27
N ILE A 201 -14.62 -14.83 17.12
CA ILE A 201 -13.68 -15.88 17.53
C ILE A 201 -13.64 -16.94 16.42
N ASN A 202 -12.98 -16.60 15.31
CA ASN A 202 -12.79 -17.49 14.16
C ASN A 202 -11.29 -17.79 13.94
N TYR A 203 -10.98 -18.52 12.86
CA TYR A 203 -9.59 -18.80 12.50
C TYR A 203 -8.76 -17.51 12.33
N THR A 204 -9.34 -16.42 11.81
CA THR A 204 -8.68 -15.12 11.68
C THR A 204 -8.26 -14.55 13.05
N PHE A 205 -9.08 -14.70 14.09
CA PHE A 205 -8.71 -14.29 15.45
C PHE A 205 -7.47 -15.04 15.96
N TYR A 206 -7.44 -16.37 15.83
CA TYR A 206 -6.29 -17.18 16.24
C TYR A 206 -5.05 -16.89 15.40
N LEU A 207 -5.20 -16.68 14.09
CA LEU A 207 -4.11 -16.27 13.21
C LEU A 207 -3.57 -14.89 13.63
N ASN A 208 -4.44 -13.91 13.91
CA ASN A 208 -4.03 -12.59 14.40
C ASN A 208 -3.27 -12.69 15.72
N LEU A 209 -3.73 -13.54 16.65
CA LEU A 209 -3.03 -13.79 17.91
C LEU A 209 -1.65 -14.41 17.68
N ALA A 210 -1.54 -15.40 16.80
CA ALA A 210 -0.27 -16.01 16.43
C ALA A 210 0.70 -14.97 15.82
N PHE A 211 0.22 -14.14 14.90
CA PHE A 211 1.01 -13.05 14.32
C PHE A 211 1.46 -12.04 15.37
N LEU A 212 0.61 -11.67 16.33
CA LEU A 212 0.97 -10.77 17.43
C LEU A 212 2.08 -11.37 18.31
N ILE A 213 1.99 -12.67 18.63
CA ILE A 213 3.02 -13.37 19.41
C ILE A 213 4.35 -13.38 18.64
N ILE A 214 4.32 -13.70 17.34
CA ILE A 214 5.52 -13.70 16.48
C ILE A 214 6.13 -12.29 16.42
N SER A 215 5.32 -11.26 16.17
CA SER A 215 5.79 -9.88 16.13
C SER A 215 6.40 -9.45 17.47
N GLY A 216 5.76 -9.78 18.59
CA GLY A 216 6.30 -9.53 19.93
C GLY A 216 7.64 -10.23 20.16
N TYR A 217 7.76 -11.51 19.77
CA TYR A 217 9.00 -12.28 19.86
C TYR A 217 10.13 -11.68 19.01
N LEU A 218 9.83 -11.26 17.77
CA LEU A 218 10.80 -10.63 16.88
C LEU A 218 11.31 -9.30 17.44
N ILE A 219 10.41 -8.47 18.00
CA ILE A 219 10.77 -7.21 18.64
C ILE A 219 11.63 -7.47 19.89
N TYR A 220 11.26 -8.45 20.70
CA TYR A 220 12.03 -8.86 21.88
C TYR A 220 13.44 -9.33 21.52
N LEU A 221 13.57 -10.20 20.52
CA LEU A 221 14.86 -10.68 20.03
C LEU A 221 15.73 -9.55 19.48
N GLY A 222 15.16 -8.71 18.62
CA GLY A 222 15.88 -7.65 17.92
C GLY A 222 16.37 -6.53 18.83
N PHE A 223 15.63 -6.20 19.90
CA PHE A 223 15.93 -5.01 20.72
C PHE A 223 16.31 -5.28 22.17
N PHE A 224 15.85 -6.38 22.77
CA PHE A 224 16.11 -6.67 24.19
C PHE A 224 17.20 -7.73 24.36
N LYS A 225 17.17 -8.82 23.58
CA LYS A 225 18.14 -9.92 23.74
C LYS A 225 19.45 -9.71 23.00
N LYS A 226 19.42 -9.15 21.78
CA LYS A 226 20.60 -8.99 20.92
C LYS A 226 20.83 -7.55 20.47
N LYS A 227 21.15 -6.67 21.42
CA LYS A 227 21.48 -5.27 21.15
C LYS A 227 22.72 -5.12 20.27
N ASP A 228 23.75 -5.93 20.51
CA ASP A 228 25.08 -5.91 19.84
C ASP A 228 25.11 -6.43 18.39
N VAL A 229 23.98 -6.89 17.84
CA VAL A 229 23.96 -7.28 16.42
C VAL A 229 23.95 -6.00 15.58
N ASP A 230 25.14 -5.61 15.16
CA ASP A 230 25.39 -4.45 14.31
C ASP A 230 24.60 -4.62 13.00
N SER A 231 23.54 -3.86 12.87
CA SER A 231 22.77 -3.76 11.64
C SER A 231 23.23 -2.49 10.98
N LYS A 232 24.38 -2.54 10.29
CA LYS A 232 24.75 -1.54 9.29
C LYS A 232 23.73 -1.63 8.15
N MET A 233 22.57 -1.04 8.35
CA MET A 233 21.53 -0.91 7.34
C MET A 233 21.61 0.52 6.82
N GLY A 234 21.71 0.66 5.49
CA GLY A 234 21.82 1.95 4.83
C GLY A 234 20.72 2.91 5.30
N GLU A 235 21.10 4.17 5.51
CA GLU A 235 20.15 5.24 5.77
C GLU A 235 19.08 5.21 4.68
N MET A 236 17.83 4.93 5.08
CA MET A 236 16.72 4.89 4.15
C MET A 236 16.56 6.27 3.52
N ALA A 237 16.30 6.29 2.20
CA ALA A 237 16.10 7.53 1.46
C ALA A 237 15.10 8.43 2.21
N PRO A 238 15.48 9.64 2.64
CA PRO A 238 14.67 10.42 3.54
C PRO A 238 13.36 10.80 2.84
N LYS A 239 12.22 10.35 3.40
CA LYS A 239 10.92 10.99 3.11
C LYS A 239 11.11 12.49 3.42
N SER A 240 10.55 13.36 2.57
CA SER A 240 10.66 14.82 2.80
C SER A 240 10.14 15.13 4.20
N GLN A 241 10.97 15.77 5.03
CA GLN A 241 10.69 16.04 6.45
C GLN A 241 9.36 16.77 6.67
N LEU A 242 8.91 17.56 5.70
CA LEU A 242 7.59 18.20 5.68
C LEU A 242 6.45 17.19 5.54
N LEU A 243 6.54 16.24 4.60
CA LEU A 243 5.52 15.20 4.43
C LEU A 243 5.43 14.31 5.67
N GLU A 244 6.58 14.00 6.28
CA GLU A 244 6.59 13.18 7.49
C GLU A 244 5.93 13.88 8.68
N ASN A 245 6.14 15.20 8.82
CA ASN A 245 5.49 16.00 9.85
C ASN A 245 3.98 16.13 9.60
N ILE A 246 3.57 16.42 8.35
CA ILE A 246 2.15 16.50 7.99
C ILE A 246 1.44 15.17 8.28
N LEU A 247 2.01 14.05 7.82
CA LEU A 247 1.45 12.71 8.07
C LEU A 247 1.39 12.37 9.56
N LYS A 248 2.39 12.79 10.34
CA LYS A 248 2.39 12.58 11.79
C LYS A 248 1.24 13.33 12.46
N TYR A 249 1.03 14.61 12.14
CA TYR A 249 -0.10 15.38 12.69
C TYR A 249 -1.44 14.85 12.20
N ALA A 250 -1.55 14.50 10.92
CA ALA A 250 -2.75 13.87 10.36
C ALA A 250 -3.09 12.56 11.10
N ALA A 251 -2.10 11.70 11.36
CA ALA A 251 -2.31 10.47 12.13
C ALA A 251 -2.79 10.73 13.57
N PHE A 252 -2.27 11.75 14.25
CA PHE A 252 -2.78 12.13 15.57
C PHE A 252 -4.21 12.64 15.53
N ILE A 253 -4.55 13.48 14.55
CA ILE A 253 -5.92 13.96 14.34
C ILE A 253 -6.85 12.77 14.05
N SER A 254 -6.41 11.81 13.24
CA SER A 254 -7.14 10.56 12.98
C SER A 254 -7.44 9.79 14.26
N TYR A 255 -6.46 9.63 15.17
CA TYR A 255 -6.72 8.98 16.45
C TYR A 255 -7.70 9.76 17.34
N ILE A 256 -7.57 11.09 17.40
CA ILE A 256 -8.51 11.92 18.16
C ILE A 256 -9.92 11.78 17.58
N TRP A 257 -10.06 11.78 16.26
CA TRP A 257 -11.33 11.61 15.57
C TRP A 257 -11.97 10.24 15.88
N ILE A 258 -11.20 9.16 15.75
CA ILE A 258 -11.66 7.80 16.03
C ILE A 258 -12.03 7.65 17.52
N ALA A 259 -11.19 8.14 18.43
CA ALA A 259 -11.46 8.11 19.86
C ALA A 259 -12.70 8.94 20.24
N GLY A 260 -12.87 10.11 19.62
CA GLY A 260 -14.05 10.96 19.76
C GLY A 260 -15.32 10.25 19.27
N GLY A 261 -15.26 9.62 18.09
CA GLY A 261 -16.37 8.83 17.54
C GLY A 261 -16.74 7.64 18.43
N LEU A 262 -15.74 6.93 18.98
CA LEU A 262 -15.96 5.87 19.96
C LEU A 262 -16.59 6.40 21.25
N ALA A 263 -16.12 7.53 21.77
CA ALA A 263 -16.67 8.15 22.98
C ALA A 263 -18.13 8.58 22.77
N VAL A 264 -18.45 9.20 21.62
CA VAL A 264 -19.84 9.55 21.25
C VAL A 264 -20.70 8.29 21.18
N LYS A 265 -20.22 7.22 20.53
CA LYS A 265 -20.94 5.94 20.44
C LYS A 265 -21.21 5.33 21.82
N PHE A 266 -20.29 5.42 22.77
CA PHE A 266 -20.47 4.86 24.11
C PHE A 266 -21.24 5.77 25.08
N LEU A 267 -21.27 7.09 24.84
CA LEU A 267 -21.91 8.06 25.74
C LEU A 267 -23.31 8.49 25.29
N ILE A 268 -23.61 8.42 24.00
CA ILE A 268 -24.88 8.87 23.41
C ILE A 268 -25.75 7.70 22.93
N GLN A 269 -25.21 6.47 22.89
CA GLN A 269 -25.91 5.25 22.46
C GLN A 269 -26.12 4.29 23.62
#